data_AF-A0A6B0X4R1-F1
#
_entry.id   AF-A0A6B0X4R1-F1
#
_cell.length_a   1.000
_cell.length_b   1.000
_cell.length_c   1.000
_cell.angle_alpha   90.00
_cell.angle_beta   90.00
_cell.angle_gamma   90.00
#
_symmetry.space_group_name_H-M   'P 1'
#
loop_
_entity.id
_entity.type
_entity.pdbx_description
1 polymer ?
#
loop_
_entity_poly.entity_id
_entity_poly.type
_entity_poly.pdbx_seq_one_letter_code
_entity_poly.pdbx_strand_id
1 'polypeptide(L)' 'EKIKATARDLLATLKAEKLTLDWRKRQQARAEVHVTIRQFLDAGLPQSYTPELFTQKTTAVFEHVYDAYYGAGQSIYAA' A
#
# COMPACT_ATOMS: atom_id res chain seq x y z
N GLU A 1 18.08 0.29 3.00
CA GLU A 1 17.06 -0.43 3.79
C GLU A 1 15.81 0.37 4.15
N LYS A 2 15.78 1.72 4.06
CA LYS A 2 14.60 2.55 4.40
C LYS A 2 13.32 2.19 3.67
N ILE A 3 13.35 2.02 2.35
CA ILE A 3 12.16 1.77 1.52
C ILE A 3 11.36 0.54 1.99
N LYS A 4 12.05 -0.54 2.37
CA LYS A 4 11.39 -1.77 2.85
C LYS A 4 10.76 -1.60 4.23
N ALA A 5 11.38 -0.80 5.11
CA ALA A 5 10.82 -0.49 6.42
C ALA A 5 9.58 0.39 6.28
N THR A 6 9.67 1.47 5.49
CA THR A 6 8.57 2.38 5.18
C THR A 6 7.39 1.64 4.54
N ALA A 7 7.64 0.70 3.63
CA ALA A 7 6.59 -0.14 3.04
C ALA A 7 5.95 -1.11 4.06
N ARG A 8 6.71 -1.62 5.03
CA ARG A 8 6.18 -2.48 6.10
C ARG A 8 5.31 -1.69 7.08
N ASP A 9 5.74 -0.51 7.49
CA ASP A 9 4.95 0.40 8.34
C ASP A 9 3.65 0.80 7.65
N LEU A 10 3.73 1.23 6.39
CA LEU A 10 2.57 1.51 5.55
C LEU A 10 1.58 0.34 5.56
N LEU A 11 2.07 -0.88 5.32
CA LEU A 11 1.24 -2.07 5.29
C LEU A 11 0.61 -2.37 6.65
N ALA A 12 1.33 -2.14 7.74
CA ALA A 12 0.82 -2.29 9.10
C ALA A 12 -0.31 -1.29 9.39
N THR A 13 -0.13 -0.02 9.03
CA THR A 13 -1.18 1.03 9.13
C THR A 13 -2.39 0.66 8.29
N LEU A 14 -2.18 0.26 7.04
CA LEU A 14 -3.27 -0.17 6.16
C LEU A 14 -4.00 -1.38 6.73
N LYS A 15 -3.29 -2.39 7.24
CA LYS A 15 -3.90 -3.56 7.91
C LYS A 15 -4.73 -3.20 9.12
N ALA A 16 -4.21 -2.34 9.98
CA ALA A 16 -4.84 -1.98 11.25
C ALA A 16 -6.08 -1.10 11.04
N GLU A 17 -6.00 -0.13 10.12
CA GLU A 17 -7.01 0.93 10.02
C GLU A 17 -7.87 0.86 8.75
N LYS A 18 -7.31 0.43 7.61
CA LYS A 18 -7.94 0.61 6.28
C LYS A 18 -8.43 -0.69 5.64
N LEU A 19 -7.81 -1.84 5.95
CA LEU A 19 -8.11 -3.14 5.35
C LEU A 19 -9.15 -3.96 6.12
N THR A 20 -9.72 -3.42 7.20
CA THR A 20 -10.54 -4.16 8.17
C THR A 20 -12.01 -4.34 7.77
N LEU A 21 -12.57 -3.53 6.85
CA LEU A 21 -13.99 -3.64 6.46
C LEU A 21 -14.26 -3.27 5.00
N ASP A 22 -14.54 -4.26 4.14
CA ASP A 22 -14.98 -4.09 2.74
C ASP A 22 -14.25 -2.98 1.95
N TRP A 23 -12.95 -2.80 2.23
CA TRP A 23 -12.17 -1.68 1.69
C TRP A 23 -12.08 -1.72 0.17
N ARG A 24 -12.12 -2.92 -0.43
CA ARG A 24 -12.21 -3.12 -1.88
C ARG A 24 -13.53 -2.60 -2.46
N LYS A 25 -14.63 -2.58 -1.71
CA LYS A 25 -15.93 -2.05 -2.18
C LYS A 25 -16.03 -0.54 -2.00
N ARG A 26 -15.32 0.02 -0.99
CA ARG A 26 -15.34 1.45 -0.69
C ARG A 26 -14.33 2.20 -1.55
N GLN A 27 -14.83 3.01 -2.48
CA GLN A 27 -13.98 3.82 -3.35
C GLN A 27 -13.11 4.81 -2.56
N GLN A 28 -13.63 5.36 -1.45
CA GLN A 28 -12.86 6.16 -0.49
C GLN A 28 -11.70 5.38 0.12
N ALA A 29 -11.93 4.15 0.61
CA ALA A 29 -10.87 3.35 1.22
C ALA A 29 -9.77 2.99 0.19
N ARG A 30 -10.15 2.66 -1.06
CA ARG A 30 -9.20 2.46 -2.16
C ARG A 30 -8.37 3.71 -2.46
N ALA A 31 -9.02 4.88 -2.51
CA ALA A 31 -8.35 6.14 -2.75
C ALA A 31 -7.37 6.49 -1.62
N GLU A 32 -7.78 6.29 -0.36
CA GLU A 32 -6.93 6.48 0.82
C GLU A 32 -5.71 5.56 0.75
N VAL A 33 -5.89 4.26 0.49
CA VAL A 33 -4.78 3.31 0.34
C VAL A 33 -3.77 3.81 -0.72
N HIS A 34 -4.25 4.26 -1.87
CA HIS A 34 -3.41 4.81 -2.95
C HIS A 34 -2.65 6.09 -2.54
N VAL A 35 -3.29 6.97 -1.76
CA VAL A 35 -2.68 8.22 -1.26
C VAL A 35 -1.63 7.90 -0.21
N THR A 36 -1.93 7.01 0.73
CA THR A 36 -0.98 6.60 1.77
C THR A 36 0.23 5.91 1.14
N ILE A 37 0.05 5.01 0.16
CA ILE A 37 1.17 4.41 -0.58
C ILE A 37 2.07 5.48 -1.21
N ARG A 38 1.48 6.49 -1.86
CA ARG A 38 2.24 7.60 -2.46
C ARG A 38 3.00 8.42 -1.42
N GLN A 39 2.35 8.82 -0.33
CA GLN A 39 3.00 9.61 0.73
C GLN A 39 4.19 8.88 1.34
N PHE A 40 4.05 7.57 1.57
CA PHE A 40 5.13 6.75 2.10
C PHE A 40 6.26 6.53 1.09
N LEU A 41 5.94 6.34 -0.19
CA LEU A 41 6.95 6.29 -1.25
C LEU A 41 7.67 7.63 -1.37
N ASP A 42 6.96 8.76 -1.30
CA ASP A 42 7.53 10.11 -1.37
C ASP A 42 8.48 10.38 -0.18
N ALA A 43 8.07 10.00 1.03
CA ALA A 43 8.90 10.09 2.23
C ALA A 43 10.11 9.13 2.23
N GLY A 44 9.99 7.99 1.53
CA GLY A 44 10.99 6.91 1.52
C GLY A 44 11.99 6.96 0.36
N LEU A 45 11.69 7.73 -0.69
CA LEU A 45 12.48 7.76 -1.92
C LEU A 45 13.39 9.00 -1.97
N PRO A 46 14.68 8.83 -2.30
CA PRO A 46 15.54 9.97 -2.59
C PRO A 46 15.09 10.63 -3.91
N GLN A 47 15.28 11.95 -4.01
CA GLN A 47 14.87 12.85 -5.09
C GLN A 47 15.32 12.45 -6.52
N SER A 48 16.13 11.41 -6.64
CA SER A 48 16.59 10.81 -7.91
C SER A 48 15.56 9.86 -8.54
N TYR A 49 14.43 9.60 -7.90
CA TYR A 49 13.36 8.78 -8.48
C TYR A 49 12.55 9.58 -9.49
N THR A 50 12.51 9.11 -10.74
CA THR A 50 11.65 9.70 -11.76
C THR A 50 10.17 9.42 -11.44
N PRO A 51 9.26 10.34 -11.82
CA PRO A 51 7.82 10.18 -11.60
C PRO A 51 7.24 8.91 -12.26
N GLU A 52 7.86 8.43 -13.34
CA GLU A 52 7.51 7.16 -13.99
C GLU A 52 7.79 5.95 -13.09
N LEU A 53 9.00 5.86 -12.53
CA LEU A 53 9.37 4.79 -11.59
C LEU A 53 8.50 4.84 -10.33
N PHE A 54 8.22 6.05 -9.84
CA PHE A 54 7.34 6.25 -8.69
C PHE A 54 5.93 5.70 -8.95
N THR A 55 5.34 6.04 -10.10
CA THR A 55 4.00 5.57 -10.48
C THR A 55 3.98 4.07 -10.66
N GLN A 56 4.97 3.51 -11.37
CA GLN A 56 5.06 2.08 -11.63
C GLN A 56 5.21 1.26 -10.33
N LYS A 57 6.02 1.75 -9.38
CA LYS A 57 6.16 1.12 -8.05
C LYS A 57 4.91 1.28 -7.20
N THR A 58 4.28 2.46 -7.21
CA THR A 58 3.01 2.72 -6.52
C THR A 58 1.94 1.74 -6.99
N THR A 59 1.79 1.57 -8.31
CA THR A 59 0.82 0.65 -8.90
C THR A 59 1.13 -0.80 -8.54
N ALA A 60 2.37 -1.25 -8.66
CA ALA A 60 2.75 -2.61 -8.30
C ALA A 60 2.52 -2.92 -6.80
N VAL A 61 2.77 -1.95 -5.92
CA VAL A 61 2.48 -2.08 -4.47
C VAL A 61 0.99 -2.13 -4.24
N PHE A 62 0.21 -1.26 -4.90
CA PHE A 62 -1.23 -1.25 -4.79
C PHE A 62 -1.85 -2.57 -5.28
N GLU A 63 -1.42 -3.07 -6.44
CA GLU A 63 -1.85 -4.36 -6.98
C GLU A 63 -1.47 -5.51 -6.03
N HIS A 64 -0.26 -5.51 -5.48
CA HIS A 64 0.14 -6.52 -4.50
C HIS A 64 -0.70 -6.45 -3.24
N VAL A 65 -1.01 -5.26 -2.71
CA VAL A 65 -1.89 -5.11 -1.53
C VAL A 65 -3.31 -5.51 -1.89
N TYR A 66 -3.76 -5.14 -3.09
CA TYR A 66 -5.06 -5.50 -3.59
C TYR A 66 -5.18 -7.02 -3.64
N ASP A 67 -4.29 -7.73 -4.32
CA ASP A 67 -4.26 -9.19 -4.47
C ASP A 67 -4.00 -9.90 -3.12
N ALA A 68 -2.99 -9.48 -2.36
CA ALA A 68 -2.59 -10.13 -1.12
C ALA A 68 -3.62 -10.03 0.02
N TYR A 69 -4.53 -9.04 -0.04
CA TYR A 69 -5.53 -8.79 0.99
C TYR A 69 -6.94 -8.87 0.40
N TYR A 70 -7.47 -10.10 0.38
CA TYR A 70 -8.77 -10.38 -0.22
C TYR A 70 -9.98 -9.80 0.54
N GLY A 71 -9.77 -9.25 1.74
CA GLY A 71 -10.81 -8.59 2.51
C GLY A 71 -11.76 -9.59 3.16
N ALA A 72 -11.25 -10.36 4.13
CA ALA A 72 -12.01 -11.18 5.07
C ALA A 72 -11.08 -11.77 6.17
N GLY A 73 -10.01 -11.07 6.56
CA GLY A 73 -8.93 -11.66 7.36
C GLY A 73 -8.08 -12.70 6.62
N GLN A 74 -8.46 -13.10 5.40
CA GLN A 74 -7.64 -13.92 4.52
C GLN A 74 -6.59 -13.03 3.84
N SER A 75 -5.38 -13.09 4.37
CA SER A 75 -4.18 -12.68 3.64
C SER A 75 -3.42 -13.91 3.18
N ILE A 76 -2.76 -13.87 2.02
CA ILE A 76 -1.84 -14.94 1.56
C ILE A 76 -0.67 -15.20 2.52
N TYR A 77 -0.51 -14.37 3.55
CA TYR A 77 0.45 -14.54 4.65
C TYR A 77 -0.19 -15.05 5.96
N ALA A 78 -1.48 -15.44 5.93
CA ALA A 78 -2.12 -16.15 7.04
C ALA A 78 -1.75 -17.64 6.95
N ALA A 79 -0.53 -17.95 7.40
CA ALA A 79 -0.10 -19.30 7.75
C ALA A 79 0.38 -19.28 9.20
#